data_AF-A0A968KDU4-F1
#
_entry.id   AF-A0A968KDU4-F1
#
_cell.length_a   1.000
_cell.length_b   1.000
_cell.length_c   1.000
_cell.angle_alpha   90.00
_cell.angle_beta   90.00
_cell.angle_gamma   90.00
#
_symmetry.space_group_name_H-M   'P 1'
#
loop_
_entity.id
_entity.type
_entity.pdbx_description
1 polymer ?
#
loop_
_entity_poly.entity_id
_entity_poly.type
_entity_poly.pdbx_seq_one_letter_code
_entity_poly.pdbx_strand_id
1 'polypeptide(L)'
;MVRAYVSLGSNIERERHIPIAVASLQARYGVVVTSSVYESEAVGFQGACFYNLVVGFDTKEGARAIARALRAMENRCGRDRTAPRFGSRTLDADLLLYGDAVLEEPGLCLPREEILSQAFVLRPLAEIAGHLRHPVNERTYGELWRTFAGDRSRVWPSPVDPLRAMRDADAWGPERAGGSAFTHRGYAR
;
A
#
# COMPACT_ATOMS: atom_id res chain seq x y z
N MET A 1 -9.07 15.34 -7.25
CA MET A 1 -8.89 14.05 -6.58
C MET A 1 -7.53 14.10 -5.89
N VAL A 2 -7.38 13.43 -4.75
CA VAL A 2 -6.12 13.38 -4.00
C VAL A 2 -5.61 11.95 -4.01
N ARG A 3 -4.31 11.77 -4.20
CA ARG A 3 -3.66 10.45 -4.13
C ARG A 3 -3.40 10.10 -2.66
N ALA A 4 -3.86 8.94 -2.23
CA ALA A 4 -3.59 8.39 -0.90
C ALA A 4 -2.74 7.12 -1.02
N TYR A 5 -1.93 6.84 0.01
CA TYR A 5 -1.14 5.62 0.13
C TYR A 5 -1.42 4.94 1.46
N VAL A 6 -1.72 3.66 1.43
CA VAL A 6 -2.10 2.85 2.59
C VAL A 6 -1.16 1.67 2.72
N SER A 7 -0.62 1.45 3.92
CA SER A 7 0.07 0.22 4.30
C SER A 7 -0.96 -0.84 4.65
N LEU A 8 -0.73 -2.08 4.21
CA LEU A 8 -1.47 -3.26 4.63
C LEU A 8 -0.50 -4.29 5.21
N GLY A 9 -0.86 -4.86 6.37
CA GLY A 9 -0.08 -5.86 7.08
C GLY A 9 -0.94 -7.04 7.57
N SER A 10 -0.44 -8.27 7.48
CA SER A 10 -1.13 -9.45 8.03
C SER A 10 -0.17 -10.59 8.35
N ASN A 11 -0.35 -11.28 9.49
CA ASN A 11 0.36 -12.51 9.81
C ASN A 11 -0.53 -13.67 10.27
N ILE A 12 -1.86 -13.47 10.32
CA ILE A 12 -2.85 -14.54 10.55
C ILE A 12 -3.61 -14.73 9.25
N GLU A 13 -3.58 -15.93 8.67
CA GLU A 13 -4.21 -16.23 7.36
C GLU A 13 -3.87 -15.15 6.32
N ARG A 14 -2.59 -14.74 6.26
CA ARG A 14 -2.13 -13.57 5.50
C ARG A 14 -2.37 -13.71 3.99
N GLU A 15 -2.33 -14.94 3.47
CA GLU A 15 -2.67 -15.31 2.09
C GLU A 15 -4.15 -15.03 1.76
N ARG A 16 -5.02 -15.01 2.77
CA ARG A 16 -6.45 -14.71 2.64
C ARG A 16 -6.76 -13.25 2.89
N HIS A 17 -6.19 -12.66 3.95
CA HIS A 17 -6.55 -11.31 4.37
C HIS A 17 -5.97 -10.22 3.45
N ILE A 18 -4.77 -10.43 2.88
CA ILE A 18 -4.18 -9.44 1.96
C ILE A 18 -5.05 -9.27 0.69
N PRO A 19 -5.45 -10.32 -0.04
CA PRO A 19 -6.35 -10.18 -1.19
C PRO A 19 -7.70 -9.53 -0.84
N ILE A 20 -8.30 -9.89 0.31
CA ILE A 20 -9.56 -9.29 0.78
C ILE A 20 -9.41 -7.79 0.99
N ALA A 21 -8.29 -7.35 1.58
CA ALA A 21 -8.02 -5.94 1.85
C ALA A 21 -7.83 -5.16 0.54
N VAL A 22 -7.04 -5.68 -0.40
CA VAL A 22 -6.84 -5.04 -1.71
C VAL A 22 -8.15 -4.96 -2.49
N ALA A 23 -8.93 -6.04 -2.54
CA ALA A 23 -10.24 -6.04 -3.20
C ALA A 23 -11.22 -5.05 -2.55
N SER A 24 -11.19 -4.90 -1.22
CA SER A 24 -12.00 -3.92 -0.50
C SER A 24 -11.63 -2.48 -0.86
N LEU A 25 -10.33 -2.18 -1.02
CA LEU A 25 -9.87 -0.87 -1.47
C LEU A 25 -10.23 -0.60 -2.93
N GLN A 26 -10.06 -1.60 -3.81
CA GLN A 26 -10.42 -1.51 -5.22
C GLN A 26 -11.93 -1.28 -5.41
N ALA A 27 -12.76 -2.03 -4.69
CA ALA A 27 -14.21 -1.85 -4.73
C ALA A 27 -14.67 -0.46 -4.26
N ARG A 28 -13.93 0.17 -3.34
CA ARG A 28 -14.27 1.50 -2.79
C ARG A 28 -13.72 2.66 -3.62
N TYR A 29 -12.49 2.55 -4.10
CA TYR A 29 -11.75 3.66 -4.71
C TYR A 29 -11.49 3.47 -6.21
N GLY A 30 -11.92 2.35 -6.80
CA GLY A 30 -11.71 2.03 -8.20
C GLY A 30 -10.30 1.50 -8.44
N VAL A 31 -9.57 2.11 -9.37
CA VAL A 31 -8.23 1.65 -9.74
C VAL A 31 -7.26 1.86 -8.57
N VAL A 32 -6.56 0.79 -8.21
CA VAL A 32 -5.50 0.78 -7.19
C VAL A 32 -4.18 0.36 -7.80
N VAL A 33 -3.08 0.92 -7.29
CA VAL A 33 -1.72 0.47 -7.59
C VAL A 33 -1.18 -0.23 -6.35
N THR A 34 -0.59 -1.41 -6.50
CA THR A 34 -0.02 -2.18 -5.38
C THR A 34 1.48 -2.32 -5.55
N SER A 35 2.23 -2.24 -4.45
CA SER A 35 3.62 -2.71 -4.43
C SER A 35 3.67 -4.23 -4.55
N SER A 36 4.86 -4.79 -4.72
CA SER A 36 5.12 -6.18 -4.40
C SER A 36 4.74 -6.49 -2.95
N VAL A 37 4.42 -7.76 -2.68
CA VAL A 37 4.21 -8.24 -1.31
C VAL A 37 5.57 -8.58 -0.71
N TYR A 38 5.84 -8.02 0.47
CA TYR A 38 7.05 -8.27 1.24
C TYR A 38 6.73 -9.08 2.48
N GLU A 39 7.61 -10.00 2.83
CA GLU A 39 7.62 -10.63 4.14
C GLU A 39 8.48 -9.83 5.12
N SER A 40 8.07 -9.80 6.38
CA SER A 40 8.90 -9.30 7.47
C SER A 40 8.74 -10.13 8.73
N GLU A 41 9.78 -10.18 9.55
CA GLU A 41 9.66 -10.73 10.90
C GLU A 41 8.66 -9.93 11.75
N ALA A 42 8.09 -10.59 12.76
CA ALA A 42 7.34 -9.90 13.80
C ALA A 42 8.25 -8.93 14.58
N VAL A 43 7.75 -7.72 14.84
CA VAL A 43 8.47 -6.70 15.62
C VAL A 43 7.87 -6.61 17.01
N GLY A 44 8.71 -6.79 18.03
CA GLY A 44 8.30 -6.68 19.44
C GLY A 44 7.62 -7.92 20.03
N PHE A 45 7.48 -9.02 19.28
CA PHE A 45 6.96 -10.30 19.76
C PHE A 45 7.42 -11.47 18.88
N GLN A 46 7.30 -12.71 19.38
CA GLN A 46 7.52 -13.92 18.58
C GLN A 46 6.23 -14.33 17.86
N GLY A 47 6.29 -14.49 16.54
CA GLY A 47 5.14 -14.89 15.74
C GLY A 47 5.50 -15.17 14.28
N ALA A 48 4.51 -15.59 13.50
CA ALA A 48 4.66 -15.79 12.06
C ALA A 48 5.05 -14.49 11.35
N CYS A 49 5.76 -14.62 10.23
CA CYS A 49 6.13 -13.47 9.39
C CYS A 49 4.88 -12.75 8.87
N PHE A 50 4.95 -11.44 8.78
CA PHE A 50 3.91 -10.62 8.17
C PHE A 50 4.06 -10.58 6.66
N TYR A 51 2.96 -10.57 5.92
CA TYR A 51 2.91 -9.91 4.62
C TYR A 51 2.68 -8.42 4.81
N ASN A 52 3.44 -7.61 4.08
CA ASN A 52 3.34 -6.16 4.04
C ASN A 52 3.35 -5.68 2.59
N LEU A 53 2.51 -4.70 2.28
CA LEU A 53 2.49 -4.02 0.99
C LEU A 53 1.91 -2.63 1.13
N VAL A 54 2.11 -1.79 0.12
CA VAL A 54 1.47 -0.47 0.03
C VAL A 54 0.52 -0.44 -1.16
N VAL A 55 -0.63 0.19 -0.96
CA VAL A 55 -1.65 0.42 -1.98
C VAL A 55 -1.84 1.92 -2.17
N GLY A 56 -1.73 2.38 -3.42
CA GLY A 56 -1.98 3.76 -3.82
C GLY A 56 -3.27 3.91 -4.62
N PHE A 57 -4.09 4.91 -4.34
CA PHE A 57 -5.35 5.17 -5.06
C PHE A 57 -5.74 6.65 -5.04
N ASP A 58 -6.49 7.08 -6.04
CA ASP A 58 -7.07 8.43 -6.09
C ASP A 58 -8.43 8.45 -5.41
N THR A 59 -8.72 9.51 -4.66
CA THR A 59 -9.97 9.63 -3.92
C THR A 59 -10.49 11.07 -3.83
N LYS A 60 -11.78 11.20 -3.54
CA LYS A 60 -12.44 12.46 -3.17
C LYS A 60 -12.74 12.53 -1.67
N GLU A 61 -12.52 11.43 -0.95
CA GLU A 61 -12.70 11.36 0.51
C GLU A 61 -11.57 12.10 1.23
N GLY A 62 -11.89 12.70 2.37
CA GLY A 62 -10.87 13.26 3.27
C GLY A 62 -10.11 12.19 4.04
N ALA A 63 -8.89 12.49 4.50
CA ALA A 63 -8.02 11.56 5.22
C ALA A 63 -8.70 10.84 6.40
N ARG A 64 -9.52 11.55 7.20
CA ARG A 64 -10.28 10.92 8.29
C ARG A 64 -11.34 9.92 7.83
N ALA A 65 -11.98 10.15 6.68
CA ALA A 65 -12.95 9.20 6.14
C ALA A 65 -12.26 7.91 5.70
N ILE A 66 -11.08 8.04 5.06
CA ILE A 66 -10.23 6.91 4.71
C ILE A 66 -9.81 6.15 5.96
N ALA A 67 -9.26 6.83 6.99
CA ALA A 67 -8.86 6.18 8.23
C ALA A 67 -10.01 5.40 8.91
N ARG A 68 -11.24 5.94 8.90
CA ARG A 68 -12.42 5.21 9.37
C ARG A 68 -12.74 3.98 8.51
N ALA A 69 -12.64 4.10 7.19
CA ALA A 69 -12.87 2.99 6.27
C ALA A 69 -11.86 1.86 6.46
N LEU A 70 -10.58 2.19 6.68
CA LEU A 70 -9.52 1.23 7.02
C LEU A 70 -9.82 0.51 8.33
N ARG A 71 -10.16 1.26 9.38
CA ARG A 71 -10.53 0.68 10.68
C ARG A 71 -11.75 -0.25 10.58
N ALA A 72 -12.73 0.08 9.76
CA ALA A 72 -13.88 -0.77 9.50
C ALA A 72 -13.49 -2.06 8.74
N MET A 73 -12.51 -1.98 7.83
CA MET A 73 -11.97 -3.12 7.10
C MET A 73 -11.23 -4.09 8.03
N GLU A 74 -10.39 -3.59 8.94
CA GLU A 74 -9.75 -4.40 9.98
C GLU A 74 -10.77 -5.19 10.81
N ASN A 75 -11.84 -4.50 11.26
CA ASN A 75 -12.89 -5.13 12.07
C ASN A 75 -13.61 -6.25 11.28
N ARG A 76 -13.89 -6.06 9.98
CA ARG A 76 -14.48 -7.11 9.13
C ARG A 76 -13.55 -8.30 8.93
N CYS A 77 -12.24 -8.08 8.97
CA CYS A 77 -11.25 -9.16 8.93
C CYS A 77 -11.00 -9.78 10.32
N GLY A 78 -11.83 -9.49 11.33
CA GLY A 78 -11.75 -10.13 12.64
C GLY A 78 -10.64 -9.59 13.54
N ARG A 79 -10.23 -8.33 13.37
CA ARG A 79 -9.23 -7.71 14.26
C ARG A 79 -9.71 -7.71 15.72
N ASP A 80 -9.06 -8.53 16.56
CA ASP A 80 -9.24 -8.50 18.00
C ASP A 80 -8.53 -7.27 18.60
N ARG A 81 -9.32 -6.40 19.26
CA ARG A 81 -8.83 -5.17 19.90
C ARG A 81 -8.43 -5.36 21.35
N THR A 82 -8.70 -6.54 21.92
CA THR A 82 -8.26 -6.93 23.26
C THR A 82 -6.85 -7.54 23.25
N ALA A 83 -6.39 -7.97 22.09
CA ALA A 83 -5.04 -8.49 21.88
C ALA A 83 -3.96 -7.41 22.17
N PRO A 84 -2.75 -7.82 22.61
CA PRO A 84 -1.64 -6.90 22.86
C PRO A 84 -1.33 -5.99 21.68
N ARG A 85 -0.82 -4.77 21.97
CA ARG A 85 -0.41 -3.80 20.95
C ARG A 85 0.65 -4.40 20.00
N PHE A 86 1.60 -5.17 20.53
CA PHE A 86 2.54 -5.97 19.73
C PHE A 86 2.05 -7.42 19.73
N GLY A 87 1.48 -7.85 18.63
CA GLY A 87 0.90 -9.18 18.52
C GLY A 87 0.37 -9.48 17.13
N SER A 88 0.06 -10.74 16.90
CA SER A 88 -0.48 -11.22 15.63
C SER A 88 -1.80 -10.54 15.28
N ARG A 89 -2.02 -10.32 13.98
CA ARG A 89 -3.19 -9.61 13.45
C ARG A 89 -3.64 -10.25 12.14
N THR A 90 -4.96 -10.34 11.98
CA THR A 90 -5.59 -10.72 10.72
C THR A 90 -5.39 -9.66 9.65
N LEU A 91 -5.57 -8.39 10.00
CA LEU A 91 -5.27 -7.26 9.13
C LEU A 91 -4.92 -6.02 9.96
N ASP A 92 -3.92 -5.29 9.50
CA ASP A 92 -3.51 -3.97 9.96
C ASP A 92 -3.50 -3.06 8.74
N ALA A 93 -4.20 -1.92 8.80
CA ALA A 93 -4.38 -1.05 7.63
C ALA A 93 -4.22 0.42 8.01
N ASP A 94 -3.15 1.04 7.52
CA ASP A 94 -2.71 2.36 7.97
C ASP A 94 -2.58 3.35 6.81
N LEU A 95 -3.22 4.51 6.94
CA LEU A 95 -3.00 5.62 6.00
C LEU A 95 -1.60 6.19 6.21
N LEU A 96 -0.76 6.13 5.17
CA LEU A 96 0.61 6.61 5.17
C LEU A 96 0.71 8.06 4.71
N LEU A 97 0.04 8.38 3.59
CA LEU A 97 0.10 9.66 2.90
C LEU A 97 -1.27 10.05 2.35
N TYR A 98 -1.53 11.35 2.27
CA TYR A 98 -2.73 11.93 1.65
C TYR A 98 -2.34 13.23 0.93
N GLY A 99 -2.03 13.13 -0.37
CA GLY A 99 -1.35 14.21 -1.09
C GLY A 99 -0.10 14.66 -0.35
N ASP A 100 0.08 15.97 -0.23
CA ASP A 100 1.18 16.59 0.53
C ASP A 100 0.77 17.01 1.96
N ALA A 101 -0.33 16.46 2.48
CA ALA A 101 -0.85 16.86 3.78
C ALA A 101 0.13 16.54 4.92
N VAL A 102 0.36 17.53 5.77
CA VAL A 102 1.01 17.38 7.08
C VAL A 102 -0.06 17.57 8.14
N LEU A 103 -0.42 16.50 8.85
CA LEU A 103 -1.48 16.47 9.85
C LEU A 103 -0.93 15.99 11.18
N GLU A 104 -1.29 16.70 12.24
CA GLU A 104 -1.04 16.32 13.64
C GLU A 104 -2.36 16.40 14.40
N GLU A 105 -3.19 15.37 14.26
CA GLU A 105 -4.49 15.30 14.92
C GLU A 105 -4.60 14.04 15.80
N PRO A 106 -5.41 14.07 16.87
CA PRO A 106 -5.64 12.87 17.69
C PRO A 106 -6.11 11.68 16.85
N GLY A 107 -5.28 10.64 16.78
CA GLY A 107 -5.55 9.41 16.04
C GLY A 107 -5.31 9.47 14.53
N LEU A 108 -4.74 10.57 14.00
CA LEU A 108 -4.34 10.67 12.60
C LEU A 108 -3.17 11.64 12.44
N CYS A 109 -1.97 11.09 12.26
CA CYS A 109 -0.77 11.85 11.92
C CYS A 109 -0.29 11.46 10.51
N LEU A 110 -0.04 12.46 9.66
CA LEU A 110 0.45 12.28 8.29
C LEU A 110 1.58 13.27 8.00
N PRO A 111 2.62 12.89 7.23
CA PRO A 111 2.97 11.53 6.86
C PRO A 111 3.16 10.64 8.08
N ARG A 112 2.85 9.36 7.94
CA ARG A 112 2.94 8.42 9.06
C ARG A 112 4.41 8.23 9.51
N GLU A 113 4.68 8.27 10.81
CA GLU A 113 6.04 8.21 11.37
C GLU A 113 6.78 6.91 11.02
N GLU A 114 6.03 5.81 10.89
CA GLU A 114 6.55 4.49 10.55
C GLU A 114 7.22 4.48 9.16
N ILE A 115 6.92 5.44 8.28
CA ILE A 115 7.61 5.59 6.99
C ILE A 115 9.12 5.81 7.18
N LEU A 116 9.54 6.52 8.23
CA LEU A 116 10.96 6.82 8.46
C LEU A 116 11.65 5.81 9.38
N SER A 117 10.89 4.94 10.06
CA SER A 117 11.42 4.04 11.08
C SER A 117 11.23 2.55 10.77
N GLN A 118 10.31 2.18 9.88
CA GLN A 118 9.96 0.78 9.59
C GLN A 118 10.26 0.40 8.14
N ALA A 119 11.19 -0.53 7.95
CA ALA A 119 11.60 -1.00 6.62
C ALA A 119 10.44 -1.62 5.83
N PHE A 120 9.55 -2.36 6.52
CA PHE A 120 8.37 -3.00 5.92
C PHE A 120 7.28 -2.00 5.50
N VAL A 121 7.37 -0.73 5.89
CA VAL A 121 6.54 0.37 5.38
C VAL A 121 7.25 1.11 4.26
N LEU A 122 8.51 1.52 4.49
CA LEU A 122 9.23 2.37 3.54
C LEU A 122 9.58 1.65 2.24
N ARG A 123 10.00 0.39 2.31
CA ARG A 123 10.41 -0.38 1.13
C ARG A 123 9.26 -0.50 0.10
N PRO A 124 8.07 -1.01 0.46
CA PRO A 124 6.95 -1.07 -0.48
C PRO A 124 6.45 0.32 -0.90
N LEU A 125 6.49 1.32 -0.02
CA LEU A 125 6.13 2.69 -0.42
C LEU A 125 7.08 3.23 -1.49
N ALA A 126 8.39 3.06 -1.30
CA ALA A 126 9.41 3.52 -2.24
C ALA A 126 9.34 2.80 -3.60
N GLU A 127 8.83 1.57 -3.65
CA GLU A 127 8.60 0.84 -4.90
C GLU A 127 7.58 1.55 -5.81
N ILE A 128 6.46 2.03 -5.26
CA ILE A 128 5.38 2.61 -6.06
C ILE A 128 5.31 4.13 -6.03
N ALA A 129 5.94 4.75 -5.03
CA ALA A 129 5.93 6.19 -4.79
C ALA A 129 7.35 6.77 -4.63
N GLY A 130 8.38 6.06 -5.11
CA GLY A 130 9.78 6.42 -4.88
C GLY A 130 10.19 7.81 -5.37
N HIS A 131 9.47 8.38 -6.35
CA HIS A 131 9.71 9.72 -6.89
C HIS A 131 9.05 10.84 -6.07
N LEU A 132 8.06 10.51 -5.22
CA LEU A 132 7.40 11.51 -4.37
C LEU A 132 8.33 11.95 -3.24
N ARG A 133 8.22 13.23 -2.87
CA ARG A 133 8.96 13.83 -1.76
C ARG A 133 8.16 13.74 -0.47
N HIS A 134 8.85 13.38 0.62
CA HIS A 134 8.27 13.47 1.94
C HIS A 134 8.07 14.96 2.31
N PRO A 135 6.85 15.42 2.66
CA PRO A 135 6.56 16.85 2.82
C PRO A 135 7.34 17.53 3.96
N VAL A 136 7.76 16.78 4.97
CA VAL A 136 8.61 17.28 6.08
C VAL A 136 10.13 17.04 5.88
N ASN A 137 10.54 15.83 5.46
CA ASN A 137 11.95 15.49 5.29
C ASN A 137 12.55 15.99 3.96
N GLU A 138 11.70 16.36 2.99
CA GLU A 138 12.02 16.89 1.65
C GLU A 138 12.78 15.94 0.70
N ARG A 139 13.30 14.83 1.21
CA ARG A 139 13.85 13.73 0.41
C ARG A 139 12.75 12.90 -0.24
N THR A 140 13.08 12.32 -1.39
CA THR A 140 12.18 11.36 -2.05
C THR A 140 12.10 10.04 -1.28
N TYR A 141 10.99 9.31 -1.38
CA TYR A 141 10.89 7.99 -0.72
C TYR A 141 11.93 6.99 -1.26
N GLY A 142 12.35 7.13 -2.52
CA GLY A 142 13.45 6.36 -3.09
C GLY A 142 14.81 6.71 -2.48
N GLU A 143 15.08 7.98 -2.19
CA GLU A 143 16.27 8.41 -1.43
C GLU A 143 16.23 7.90 0.00
N LEU A 144 15.09 8.07 0.68
CA LEU A 144 14.89 7.60 2.04
C LEU A 144 15.14 6.10 2.16
N TRP A 145 14.66 5.30 1.21
CA TRP A 145 14.93 3.86 1.20
C TRP A 145 16.40 3.53 0.95
N ARG A 146 17.06 4.23 0.01
CA ARG A 146 18.50 4.04 -0.26
C ARG A 146 19.36 4.34 0.95
N THR A 147 18.99 5.35 1.74
CA THR A 147 19.72 5.78 2.95
C THR A 147 19.07 5.30 4.25
N PHE A 148 18.20 4.28 4.19
CA PHE A 148 17.48 3.82 5.37
C PHE A 148 18.46 3.25 6.41
N ALA A 149 18.48 3.85 7.60
CA ALA A 149 19.42 3.51 8.66
C ALA A 149 19.03 2.27 9.48
N GLY A 150 17.75 1.86 9.42
CA GLY A 150 17.26 0.67 10.11
C GLY A 150 17.64 -0.63 9.41
N ASP A 151 17.29 -1.74 10.03
CA ASP A 151 17.64 -3.08 9.54
C ASP A 151 16.79 -3.47 8.32
N ARG A 152 17.40 -3.39 7.13
CA ARG A 152 16.78 -3.74 5.84
C ARG A 152 16.66 -5.26 5.65
N SER A 153 17.39 -6.07 6.43
CA SER A 153 17.38 -7.53 6.30
C SER A 153 16.09 -8.18 6.80
N ARG A 154 15.34 -7.46 7.66
CA ARG A 154 14.08 -7.92 8.25
C ARG A 154 12.86 -7.75 7.34
N VAL A 155 13.06 -7.32 6.10
CA VAL A 155 12.02 -7.26 5.07
C VAL A 155 12.57 -7.81 3.76
N TRP A 156 11.90 -8.78 3.14
CA TRP A 156 12.30 -9.41 1.88
C TRP A 156 11.10 -9.62 0.95
N PRO A 157 11.28 -9.70 -0.37
CA PRO A 157 10.18 -10.00 -1.27
C PRO A 157 9.59 -11.36 -0.94
N SER A 158 8.26 -11.46 -0.90
CA SER A 158 7.58 -12.75 -0.73
C SER A 158 7.86 -13.64 -1.94
N PRO A 159 8.20 -14.94 -1.75
CA PRO A 159 8.39 -15.87 -2.86
C PRO A 159 7.06 -16.25 -3.53
N VAL A 160 5.93 -15.98 -2.85
CA VAL A 160 4.57 -16.21 -3.36
C VAL A 160 3.86 -14.87 -3.46
N ASP A 161 3.24 -14.59 -4.59
CA ASP A 161 2.37 -13.42 -4.75
C ASP A 161 0.90 -13.80 -4.48
N PRO A 162 0.34 -13.48 -3.30
CA PRO A 162 -1.07 -13.76 -3.00
C PRO A 162 -2.03 -12.93 -3.86
N LEU A 163 -1.55 -11.89 -4.55
CA LEU A 163 -2.35 -11.04 -5.44
C LEU A 163 -2.28 -11.47 -6.90
N ARG A 164 -1.55 -12.53 -7.24
CA ARG A 164 -1.33 -12.96 -8.62
C ARG A 164 -2.63 -13.10 -9.42
N ALA A 165 -3.62 -13.81 -8.87
CA ALA A 165 -4.90 -14.02 -9.54
C ALA A 165 -5.66 -12.70 -9.81
N MET A 166 -5.53 -11.71 -8.92
CA MET A 166 -6.15 -10.40 -9.10
C MET A 166 -5.44 -9.60 -10.20
N ARG A 167 -4.10 -9.61 -10.18
CA ARG A 167 -3.26 -8.93 -11.19
C ARG A 167 -3.47 -9.50 -12.59
N ASP A 168 -3.59 -10.82 -12.70
CA ASP A 168 -3.84 -11.51 -13.96
C ASP A 168 -5.25 -11.20 -14.50
N ALA A 169 -6.25 -11.04 -13.61
CA ALA A 169 -7.61 -10.66 -14.00
C ALA A 169 -7.70 -9.21 -14.49
N ASP A 170 -7.00 -8.28 -13.84
CA ASP A 170 -6.93 -6.87 -14.26
C ASP A 170 -6.08 -6.68 -15.52
N ALA A 171 -5.08 -7.54 -15.76
CA ALA A 171 -4.29 -7.57 -16.99
C ALA A 171 -5.10 -7.91 -18.26
N TRP A 172 -6.36 -8.34 -18.10
CA TRP A 172 -7.27 -8.69 -19.20
C TRP A 172 -8.45 -7.69 -19.37
N GLY A 173 -8.42 -6.53 -18.69
CA GLY A 173 -9.37 -5.40 -18.82
C GLY A 173 -9.10 -4.48 -20.03
N PRO A 174 -10.06 -3.60 -20.43
CA PRO A 174 -10.37 -3.30 -21.84
C PRO A 174 -9.46 -2.24 -22.47
N GLU A 175 -8.17 -2.51 -22.63
CA GLU A 175 -7.27 -1.70 -23.46
C GLU A 175 -6.53 -2.57 -24.49
N ARG A 176 -7.31 -3.16 -25.41
CA ARG A 176 -6.94 -3.25 -26.82
C ARG A 176 -8.00 -2.57 -27.68
N ALA A 177 -8.12 -1.26 -27.53
CA ALA A 177 -8.71 -0.40 -28.54
C ALA A 177 -7.65 0.66 -28.90
N GLY A 178 -7.19 0.67 -30.16
CA GLY A 178 -6.35 1.76 -30.66
C GLY A 178 -5.05 1.38 -31.36
N GLY A 179 -4.97 0.22 -32.01
CA GLY A 179 -3.91 -0.09 -32.97
C GLY A 179 -4.44 -0.07 -34.41
N SER A 180 -5.27 0.91 -34.78
CA SER A 180 -5.64 1.12 -36.18
C SER A 180 -4.46 1.77 -36.89
N ALA A 181 -3.89 1.04 -37.84
CA ALA A 181 -2.91 1.55 -38.77
C ALA A 181 -3.48 2.72 -39.58
N PHE A 182 -3.15 3.94 -39.20
CA PHE A 182 -3.17 5.07 -40.13
C PHE A 182 -1.99 4.91 -41.09
N THR A 183 -2.23 4.22 -42.20
CA THR A 183 -1.37 4.31 -43.37
C THR A 183 -1.61 5.66 -44.02
N HIS A 184 -0.62 6.53 -43.90
CA HIS A 184 -0.51 7.76 -44.67
C HIS A 184 -0.33 7.37 -46.17
N ARG A 185 -1.38 7.51 -46.97
CA ARG A 185 -1.32 7.79 -48.42
C ARG A 185 -2.18 9.04 -48.58
N GLY A 186 -1.66 10.21 -48.93
CA GLY A 186 -0.77 10.48 -50.05
C GLY A 186 -1.54 11.47 -50.92
N TYR A 187 -1.30 12.77 -50.71
CA TYR A 187 -1.78 13.82 -51.61
C TYR A 187 -1.01 13.70 -52.92
N ALA A 188 -1.73 13.49 -54.02
CA ALA A 188 -1.24 13.78 -55.36
C ALA A 188 -2.40 14.07 -56.32
N ARG A 189 -2.50 15.37 -56.64
CA ARG A 189 -3.16 16.03 -57.78
C ARG A 189 -4.69 16.12 -57.78
#